data_AF-A0A060BK85-F1
#
_entry.id   AF-A0A060BK85-F1
#
_cell.length_a   1.000
_cell.length_b   1.000
_cell.length_c   1.000
_cell.angle_alpha   90.00
_cell.angle_beta   90.00
_cell.angle_gamma   90.00
#
_symmetry.space_group_name_H-M   'P 1'
#
loop_
_entity.id
_entity.type
_entity.pdbx_description
1 polymer ?
#
loop_
_entity_poly.entity_id
_entity_poly.type
_entity_poly.pdbx_seq_one_letter_code
_entity_poly.pdbx_strand_id
1 'polypeptide(L)'
;KEFPELPIVAEDLGDITPDVHALRDGFELPGMKVLQFAFSEPTNDFLPHNFGPNFVVYTGTHDNDTTAGWYQDEERKAERKFFCHYLGLSVETPVEEAVEQMVRLALRSVAKTAIVPYQDI
;
A
#
# COMPACT_ATOMS: atom_id res chain seq x y z
N LYS A 1 -18.20 16.90 25.24
CA LYS A 1 -18.87 16.30 24.06
C LYS A 1 -18.19 14.96 23.85
N GLU A 2 -18.94 13.86 23.88
CA GLU A 2 -18.39 12.50 23.73
C GLU A 2 -18.66 12.00 22.30
N PHE A 3 -17.75 11.18 21.77
CA PHE A 3 -17.82 10.61 20.43
C PHE A 3 -17.79 9.07 20.54
N PRO A 4 -18.96 8.42 20.60
CA PRO A 4 -19.07 6.97 20.75
C PRO A 4 -18.54 6.19 19.54
N GLU A 5 -18.60 6.81 18.36
CA GLU A 5 -17.99 6.33 17.13
C GLU A 5 -16.98 7.38 16.64
N LEU A 6 -15.77 6.94 16.34
CA LEU A 6 -14.67 7.77 15.86
C LEU A 6 -14.22 7.21 14.51
N PRO A 7 -14.66 7.78 13.38
CA PRO A 7 -14.25 7.34 12.05
C PRO A 7 -12.84 7.86 11.73
N ILE A 8 -11.86 7.43 12.54
CA ILE A 8 -10.45 7.81 12.43
C ILE A 8 -9.72 6.70 11.68
N VAL A 9 -8.81 7.08 10.80
CA VAL A 9 -7.77 6.21 10.25
C VAL A 9 -6.45 6.62 10.88
N ALA A 10 -5.71 5.65 11.40
CA ALA A 10 -4.37 5.90 11.92
C ALA A 10 -3.39 5.95 10.76
N GLU A 11 -2.72 7.09 10.57
CA GLU A 11 -1.51 7.15 9.76
C GLU A 11 -0.37 6.56 10.60
N ASP A 12 -0.06 5.31 10.32
CA ASP A 12 0.94 4.51 11.00
C ASP A 12 1.97 4.01 9.99
N LEU A 13 2.66 4.96 9.35
CA LEU A 13 3.79 4.71 8.45
C LEU A 13 5.12 5.14 9.11
N GLY A 14 6.23 4.63 8.58
CA GLY A 14 7.59 4.99 9.02
C GLY A 14 8.13 4.14 10.19
N ASP A 15 9.03 4.72 10.97
CA ASP A 15 9.66 4.06 12.13
C ASP A 15 8.75 4.13 13.34
N ILE A 16 7.94 3.09 13.53
CA ILE A 16 6.91 3.05 14.57
C ILE A 16 7.21 1.96 15.58
N THR A 17 6.92 2.25 16.83
CA THR A 17 7.19 1.35 17.94
C THR A 17 5.99 0.42 18.21
N PRO A 18 6.23 -0.78 18.77
CA PRO A 18 5.15 -1.76 19.02
C PRO A 18 3.99 -1.24 19.89
N ASP A 19 4.25 -0.27 20.76
CA ASP A 19 3.24 0.40 21.59
C ASP A 19 2.27 1.26 20.78
N VAL A 20 2.70 1.83 19.64
CA VAL A 20 1.79 2.55 18.73
C VAL A 20 0.86 1.57 18.02
N HIS A 21 1.36 0.42 17.58
CA HIS A 21 0.50 -0.63 17.03
C HIS A 21 -0.47 -1.17 18.09
N ALA A 22 0.00 -1.39 19.32
CA ALA A 22 -0.87 -1.81 20.42
C ALA A 22 -1.95 -0.77 20.74
N LEU A 23 -1.64 0.53 20.64
CA LEU A 23 -2.61 1.61 20.81
C LEU A 23 -3.66 1.59 19.69
N ARG A 24 -3.22 1.55 18.42
CA ARG A 24 -4.10 1.47 17.26
C ARG A 24 -5.04 0.28 17.38
N ASP A 25 -4.49 -0.90 17.65
CA ASP A 25 -5.22 -2.16 17.72
C ASP A 25 -6.16 -2.20 18.94
N GLY A 26 -5.74 -1.64 20.07
CA GLY A 26 -6.56 -1.54 21.29
C GLY A 26 -7.80 -0.66 21.13
N PHE A 27 -7.77 0.28 20.18
CA PHE A 27 -8.93 1.09 19.78
C PHE A 27 -9.59 0.61 18.48
N GLU A 28 -9.17 -0.55 17.94
CA GLU A 28 -9.65 -1.13 16.68
C GLU A 28 -9.59 -0.17 15.47
N LEU A 29 -8.65 0.78 15.50
CA LEU A 29 -8.50 1.77 14.44
C LEU A 29 -7.87 1.14 13.19
N PRO A 30 -8.38 1.43 11.98
CA PRO A 30 -7.73 0.97 10.76
C PRO A 30 -6.40 1.69 10.58
N GLY A 31 -5.34 0.93 10.30
CA GLY A 31 -4.04 1.46 9.87
C GLY A 31 -3.97 1.68 8.36
N MET A 32 -2.81 2.12 7.87
CA MET A 32 -2.53 2.36 6.46
C MET A 32 -1.58 1.30 5.87
N LYS A 33 -1.81 0.93 4.61
CA LYS A 33 -0.90 0.11 3.81
C LYS A 33 -0.65 0.79 2.47
N VAL A 34 0.60 1.09 2.15
CA VAL A 34 0.98 1.74 0.88
C VAL A 34 1.74 0.75 0.01
N LEU A 35 1.16 0.36 -1.13
CA LEU A 35 1.72 -0.70 -1.97
C LEU A 35 3.06 -0.34 -2.61
N GLN A 36 3.32 0.95 -2.90
CA GLN A 36 4.63 1.38 -3.38
C GLN A 36 5.78 1.06 -2.39
N PHE A 37 5.49 0.77 -1.11
CA PHE A 37 6.49 0.35 -0.12
C PHE A 37 6.67 -1.17 -0.02
N ALA A 38 5.86 -1.96 -0.73
CA ALA A 38 5.76 -3.41 -0.53
C ALA A 38 6.91 -4.22 -1.15
N PHE A 39 7.58 -3.69 -2.16
CA PHE A 39 8.40 -4.49 -3.06
C PHE A 39 9.91 -4.44 -2.75
N SER A 40 10.28 -4.28 -1.49
CA SER A 40 11.68 -4.34 -1.05
C SER A 40 12.15 -5.76 -0.69
N GLU A 41 11.27 -6.57 -0.05
CA GLU A 41 11.61 -7.93 0.38
C GLU A 41 10.36 -8.83 0.56
N PRO A 42 10.49 -10.17 0.50
CA PRO A 42 9.34 -11.08 0.51
C PRO A 42 8.51 -11.08 1.80
N THR A 43 9.08 -10.62 2.91
CA THR A 43 8.43 -10.57 4.23
C THR A 43 7.86 -9.20 4.56
N ASN A 44 7.88 -8.26 3.61
CA ASN A 44 7.44 -6.88 3.84
C ASN A 44 5.95 -6.81 4.19
N ASP A 45 5.62 -6.10 5.28
CA ASP A 45 4.26 -5.96 5.80
C ASP A 45 3.32 -5.17 4.88
N PHE A 46 3.83 -4.47 3.87
CA PHE A 46 3.05 -3.79 2.84
C PHE A 46 2.66 -4.71 1.67
N LEU A 47 3.10 -5.97 1.66
CA LEU A 47 2.61 -6.97 0.70
C LEU A 47 1.18 -7.44 1.05
N PRO A 48 0.24 -7.51 0.08
CA PRO A 48 -1.16 -7.81 0.36
C PRO A 48 -1.48 -9.10 1.12
N HIS A 49 -0.64 -10.13 1.00
CA HIS A 49 -0.84 -11.39 1.73
C HIS A 49 -0.49 -11.30 3.22
N ASN A 50 0.18 -10.23 3.66
CA ASN A 50 0.52 -9.94 5.05
C ASN A 50 -0.51 -9.02 5.72
N PHE A 51 -1.60 -8.65 5.03
CA PHE A 51 -2.61 -7.74 5.56
C PHE A 51 -3.61 -8.46 6.48
N GLY A 52 -4.09 -7.73 7.48
CA GLY A 52 -5.40 -7.98 8.07
C GLY A 52 -6.51 -7.23 7.34
N PRO A 53 -7.80 -7.42 7.70
CA PRO A 53 -8.89 -6.67 7.08
C PRO A 53 -8.99 -5.22 7.58
N ASN A 54 -8.48 -4.92 8.78
CA ASN A 54 -8.60 -3.60 9.41
C ASN A 54 -7.53 -2.61 8.94
N PHE A 55 -7.41 -2.45 7.63
CA PHE A 55 -6.50 -1.50 6.99
C PHE A 55 -7.21 -0.72 5.89
N VAL A 56 -6.65 0.45 5.59
CA VAL A 56 -6.89 1.20 4.36
C VAL A 56 -5.67 1.02 3.46
N VAL A 57 -5.86 0.41 2.30
CA VAL A 57 -4.78 0.22 1.32
C VAL A 57 -4.75 1.39 0.33
N TYR A 58 -3.55 1.79 -0.06
CA TYR A 58 -3.25 2.83 -1.04
C TYR A 58 -2.30 2.27 -2.09
N THR A 59 -2.43 2.68 -3.35
CA THR A 59 -1.34 2.48 -4.33
C THR A 59 -0.12 3.32 -3.88
N GLY A 60 -0.34 4.63 -3.74
CA GLY A 60 0.53 5.63 -3.14
C GLY A 60 -0.30 6.67 -2.38
N THR A 61 0.34 7.49 -1.55
CA THR A 61 -0.27 8.68 -0.93
C THR A 61 0.05 9.94 -1.76
N HIS A 62 -0.29 11.12 -1.23
CA HIS A 62 0.07 12.40 -1.83
C HIS A 62 1.57 12.77 -1.69
N ASP A 63 2.30 12.10 -0.79
CA ASP A 63 3.75 12.28 -0.60
C ASP A 63 4.55 11.35 -1.51
N ASN A 64 3.89 10.40 -2.15
CA ASN A 64 4.47 9.49 -3.12
C ASN A 64 4.40 10.07 -4.54
N ASP A 65 5.30 9.63 -5.40
CA ASP A 65 5.10 9.82 -6.84
C ASP A 65 3.89 8.99 -7.31
N THR A 66 3.36 9.34 -8.48
CA THR A 66 2.41 8.51 -9.20
C THR A 66 2.94 7.09 -9.36
N THR A 67 2.06 6.10 -9.50
CA THR A 67 2.48 4.71 -9.74
C THR A 67 3.26 4.60 -11.05
N ALA A 68 2.93 5.41 -12.05
CA ALA A 68 3.68 5.50 -13.30
C ALA A 68 5.12 5.99 -13.06
N GLY A 69 5.29 7.08 -12.31
CA GLY A 69 6.60 7.62 -11.94
C GLY A 69 7.42 6.64 -11.10
N TRP A 70 6.80 6.03 -10.08
CA TRP A 70 7.42 4.98 -9.26
C TRP A 70 7.91 3.79 -10.09
N TYR A 71 7.11 3.33 -11.07
CA TYR A 71 7.48 2.18 -11.91
C TYR A 71 8.59 2.52 -12.92
N GLN A 72 8.64 3.76 -13.41
CA GLN A 72 9.64 4.20 -14.38
C GLN A 72 10.98 4.61 -13.72
N ASP A 73 11.01 4.78 -12.41
CA ASP A 73 12.20 5.17 -11.67
C ASP A 73 13.32 4.11 -11.76
N GLU A 74 14.48 4.54 -12.28
CA GLU A 74 15.65 3.68 -12.43
C GLU A 74 16.33 3.36 -11.09
N GLU A 75 16.14 4.18 -10.05
CA GLU A 75 16.61 3.87 -8.70
C GLU A 75 15.83 2.70 -8.08
N ARG A 76 14.61 2.43 -8.57
CA ARG A 76 13.69 1.40 -8.06
C ARG A 76 13.66 0.12 -8.89
N LYS A 77 14.67 -0.10 -9.73
CA LYS A 77 14.75 -1.26 -10.63
C LYS A 77 14.60 -2.62 -9.93
N ALA A 78 15.12 -2.76 -8.71
CA ALA A 78 14.99 -3.98 -7.91
C ALA A 78 13.54 -4.18 -7.44
N GLU A 79 12.90 -3.13 -6.96
CA GLU A 79 11.50 -3.12 -6.52
C GLU A 79 10.55 -3.40 -7.68
N ARG A 80 10.77 -2.74 -8.83
CA ARG A 80 10.05 -3.03 -10.09
C ARG A 80 10.15 -4.50 -10.46
N LYS A 81 11.34 -5.09 -10.40
CA LYS A 81 11.54 -6.51 -10.72
C LYS A 81 10.76 -7.40 -9.75
N PHE A 82 10.77 -7.08 -8.46
CA PHE A 82 10.02 -7.86 -7.48
C PHE A 82 8.50 -7.69 -7.66
N PHE A 83 8.00 -6.48 -7.89
CA PHE A 83 6.60 -6.21 -8.25
C PHE A 83 6.14 -7.07 -9.45
N CYS A 84 6.90 -7.05 -10.55
CA CYS A 84 6.58 -7.85 -11.72
C CYS A 84 6.57 -9.35 -11.38
N HIS A 85 7.56 -9.84 -10.65
CA HIS A 85 7.61 -11.25 -10.24
C HIS A 85 6.41 -11.64 -9.34
N TYR A 86 6.08 -10.78 -8.37
CA TYR A 86 4.98 -10.98 -7.43
C TYR A 86 3.63 -11.10 -8.14
N LEU A 87 3.44 -10.37 -9.25
CA LEU A 87 2.21 -10.39 -10.05
C LEU A 87 2.27 -11.31 -11.27
N GLY A 88 3.40 -12.00 -11.50
CA GLY A 88 3.59 -12.85 -12.69
C GLY A 88 3.70 -12.07 -14.00
N LEU A 89 4.13 -10.82 -13.95
CA LEU A 89 4.33 -9.92 -15.09
C LEU A 89 5.77 -9.96 -15.63
N SER A 90 5.95 -9.43 -16.83
CA SER A 90 7.28 -9.16 -17.37
C SER A 90 7.84 -7.85 -16.79
N VAL A 91 9.16 -7.73 -16.67
CA VAL A 91 9.81 -6.44 -16.36
C VAL A 91 9.71 -5.42 -17.51
N GLU A 92 9.32 -5.89 -18.70
CA GLU A 92 9.05 -5.08 -19.88
C GLU A 92 7.55 -4.73 -20.02
N THR A 93 6.73 -5.06 -19.01
CA THR A 93 5.30 -4.71 -19.00
C THR A 93 5.14 -3.18 -19.18
N PRO A 94 4.27 -2.74 -20.12
CA PRO A 94 3.99 -1.32 -20.34
C PRO A 94 3.56 -0.61 -19.05
N VAL A 95 3.89 0.67 -18.95
CA VAL A 95 3.67 1.46 -17.72
C VAL A 95 2.19 1.53 -17.38
N GLU A 96 1.33 1.72 -18.38
CA GLU A 96 -0.12 1.80 -18.21
C GLU A 96 -0.68 0.48 -17.66
N GLU A 97 -0.18 -0.65 -18.13
CA GLU A 97 -0.55 -1.97 -17.61
C GLU A 97 -0.03 -2.15 -16.18
N ALA A 98 1.19 -1.74 -15.88
CA ALA A 98 1.74 -1.80 -14.52
C ALA A 98 0.92 -0.97 -13.51
N VAL A 99 0.49 0.24 -13.91
CA VAL A 99 -0.41 1.09 -13.11
C VAL A 99 -1.75 0.39 -12.88
N GLU A 100 -2.37 -0.17 -13.93
CA GLU A 100 -3.61 -0.92 -13.80
C GLU A 100 -3.46 -2.11 -12.84
N GLN A 101 -2.33 -2.83 -12.91
CA GLN A 101 -2.04 -3.95 -12.03
C GLN A 101 -1.83 -3.53 -10.57
N MET A 102 -1.20 -2.38 -10.31
CA MET A 102 -1.09 -1.82 -8.96
C MET A 102 -2.47 -1.47 -8.37
N VAL A 103 -3.33 -0.82 -9.17
CA VAL A 103 -4.71 -0.50 -8.77
C VAL A 103 -5.50 -1.77 -8.49
N ARG A 104 -5.42 -2.76 -9.40
CA ARG A 104 -6.05 -4.07 -9.19
C ARG A 104 -5.55 -4.77 -7.94
N LEU A 105 -4.26 -4.64 -7.62
CA LEU A 105 -3.67 -5.23 -6.43
C LEU A 105 -4.25 -4.62 -5.15
N ALA A 106 -4.41 -3.29 -5.10
CA ALA A 106 -5.08 -2.61 -3.99
C ALA A 106 -6.53 -3.12 -3.83
N LEU A 107 -7.30 -3.12 -4.93
CA LEU A 107 -8.70 -3.54 -4.94
C LEU A 107 -8.93 -5.04 -4.64
N ARG A 108 -7.93 -5.89 -4.87
CA ARG A 108 -7.99 -7.34 -4.56
C ARG A 108 -7.48 -7.69 -3.17
N SER A 109 -6.88 -6.74 -2.45
CA SER A 109 -6.39 -6.99 -1.10
C SER A 109 -7.55 -7.29 -0.14
N VAL A 110 -7.22 -7.83 1.04
CA VAL A 110 -8.22 -8.09 2.11
C VAL A 110 -8.58 -6.84 2.91
N ALA A 111 -7.96 -5.69 2.64
CA ALA A 111 -8.24 -4.42 3.31
C ALA A 111 -9.69 -3.99 3.06
N LYS A 112 -10.37 -3.47 4.10
CA LYS A 112 -11.76 -3.01 4.01
C LYS A 112 -11.96 -1.82 3.05
N THR A 113 -10.93 -1.00 2.90
CA THR A 113 -10.99 0.22 2.08
C THR A 113 -9.74 0.28 1.20
N ALA A 114 -9.93 0.57 -0.08
CA ALA A 114 -8.86 0.88 -1.02
C ALA A 114 -9.02 2.32 -1.51
N ILE A 115 -7.93 3.08 -1.49
CA ILE A 115 -7.87 4.47 -1.98
C ILE A 115 -6.81 4.54 -3.09
N VAL A 116 -7.20 5.13 -4.21
CA VAL A 116 -6.33 5.31 -5.38
C VAL A 116 -6.23 6.80 -5.67
N PRO A 117 -5.03 7.39 -5.72
CA PRO A 117 -4.84 8.77 -6.16
C PRO A 117 -5.42 8.99 -7.56
N TYR A 118 -5.98 10.17 -7.81
CA TYR A 118 -6.59 10.46 -9.11
C TYR A 118 -5.60 10.37 -10.28
N GLN A 119 -4.33 10.62 -10.04
CA GLN A 119 -3.25 10.50 -11.03
C GLN A 119 -3.00 9.06 -11.50
N ASP A 120 -3.46 8.06 -10.73
CA ASP A 120 -3.39 6.64 -11.08
C ASP A 120 -4.68 6.13 -11.78
N ILE A 121 -5.64 7.01 -12.09
CA ILE A 121 -6.94 6.71 -12.77
C ILE A 121 -6.98 7.33 -14.17
#